data_AF-D0LZF5-F1
#
_entry.id   AF-D0LZF5-F1
#
_cell.length_a   1.000
_cell.length_b   1.000
_cell.length_c   1.000
_cell.angle_alpha   90.00
_cell.angle_beta   90.00
_cell.angle_gamma   90.00
#
_symmetry.space_group_name_H-M   'P 1'
#
loop_
_entity.id
_entity.type
_entity.pdbx_description
1 polymer ?
#
loop_
_entity_poly.entity_id
_entity_poly.type
_entity_poly.pdbx_seq_one_letter_code
_entity_poly.pdbx_strand_id
1 'polypeptide(L)'
;MSPTRGRVRIRTHVLAMSLAAALSLGGCAIEPGGPFATLEAELAVSLARPADRALEDGWQALASSYHITIDALVLELGSVDLRDGGSGGSLVFDPAAPPPGYTLCHNGHCHSDDGRLVPYEEIAAELGGDDALPVIVSLPVGAVDAVAGESRALACTPGCDLPLANIALAELALTRITASGRVRDGRAAARLDGERAWQLDLALDAAPGDDGDDGDDEEGGPVPLSQPFELPSDRNSDPDVHLTITLAPSSRLFDGVDWAALAAAADDDDDSGQAALLPGADNDARAALREALGELSLGLSVDR
;
A
#
# COMPACT_ATOMS: atom_id res chain seq x y z
N MET A 1 59.67 -50.73 76.74
CA MET A 1 59.17 -49.33 76.68
C MET A 1 58.89 -49.00 75.22
N SER A 2 57.61 -48.74 74.91
CA SER A 2 57.05 -48.29 73.62
C SER A 2 57.81 -47.07 73.02
N PRO A 3 57.80 -46.80 71.69
CA PRO A 3 56.57 -46.48 70.97
C PRO A 3 56.40 -46.99 69.53
N THR A 4 55.18 -47.45 69.31
CA THR A 4 54.30 -47.39 68.14
C THR A 4 54.50 -46.18 67.22
N ARG A 5 54.70 -46.42 65.92
CA ARG A 5 54.50 -45.41 64.85
C ARG A 5 53.22 -45.72 64.08
N GLY A 6 52.27 -44.79 64.17
CA GLY A 6 50.97 -44.82 63.52
C GLY A 6 51.04 -44.54 62.02
N ARG A 7 50.14 -45.19 61.28
CA ARG A 7 49.86 -44.93 59.86
C ARG A 7 48.94 -43.72 59.75
N VAL A 8 49.33 -42.71 58.99
CA VAL A 8 48.44 -41.61 58.58
C VAL A 8 47.78 -42.00 57.26
N ARG A 9 46.45 -42.20 57.28
CA ARG A 9 45.62 -42.26 56.07
C ARG A 9 45.14 -40.85 55.76
N ILE A 10 45.63 -40.26 54.68
CA ILE A 10 45.11 -39.01 54.12
C ILE A 10 43.84 -39.36 53.34
N ARG A 11 42.70 -38.77 53.73
CA ARG A 11 41.40 -38.89 53.06
C ARG A 11 41.39 -37.99 51.82
N THR A 12 41.21 -38.58 50.65
CA THR A 12 41.20 -37.88 49.34
C THR A 12 39.79 -37.77 48.76
N HIS A 13 38.79 -37.30 49.51
CA HIS A 13 37.41 -37.20 48.97
C HIS A 13 36.63 -36.02 49.55
N VAL A 14 36.96 -34.77 49.17
CA VAL A 14 36.03 -33.62 49.34
C VAL A 14 36.14 -32.57 48.21
N LEU A 15 37.24 -32.52 47.45
CA LEU A 15 37.47 -31.48 46.43
C LEU A 15 37.07 -31.93 45.01
N ALA A 16 35.81 -32.32 44.80
CA ALA A 16 35.31 -32.58 43.43
C ALA A 16 33.81 -32.29 43.25
N MET A 17 33.18 -31.58 44.19
CA MET A 17 31.73 -31.34 44.17
C MET A 17 31.34 -29.86 44.34
N SER A 18 32.27 -28.94 44.08
CA SER A 18 32.03 -27.49 44.21
C SER A 18 32.29 -26.68 42.93
N LEU A 19 32.74 -27.32 41.84
CA LEU A 19 33.02 -26.64 40.56
C LEU A 19 31.90 -26.79 39.52
N ALA A 20 30.93 -27.69 39.75
CA ALA A 20 29.82 -27.92 38.81
C ALA A 20 28.59 -27.02 39.03
N ALA A 21 28.51 -26.31 40.16
CA ALA A 21 27.35 -25.47 40.52
C ALA A 21 27.47 -23.99 40.08
N ALA A 22 28.60 -23.59 39.47
CA ALA A 22 28.85 -22.21 39.06
C ALA A 22 28.57 -21.92 37.57
N LEU A 23 28.22 -22.94 36.77
CA LEU A 23 27.92 -22.78 35.33
C LEU A 23 26.41 -22.67 34.99
N SER A 24 25.53 -22.65 35.99
CA SER A 24 24.07 -22.67 35.77
C SER A 24 23.35 -21.33 36.06
N LEU A 25 24.08 -20.21 36.16
CA LEU A 25 23.51 -18.90 36.59
C LEU A 25 23.54 -17.79 35.52
N GLY A 26 23.69 -18.11 34.23
CA GLY A 26 23.87 -17.08 33.20
C GLY A 26 23.13 -17.27 31.88
N GLY A 27 22.14 -18.16 31.81
CA GLY A 27 21.29 -18.26 30.62
C GLY A 27 20.24 -17.16 30.63
N CYS A 28 20.58 -15.95 30.19
CA CYS A 28 19.55 -15.01 29.73
C CYS A 28 18.89 -15.70 28.53
N ALA A 29 17.69 -16.26 28.73
CA ALA A 29 16.85 -16.66 27.61
C ALA A 29 16.49 -15.36 26.88
N ILE A 30 17.18 -15.10 25.77
CA ILE A 30 16.78 -14.08 24.81
C ILE A 30 15.56 -14.68 24.12
N GLU A 31 14.40 -14.55 24.77
CA GLU A 31 13.13 -14.80 24.11
C GLU A 31 13.00 -13.78 22.98
N PRO A 32 12.49 -14.17 21.80
CA PRO A 32 12.11 -13.22 20.78
C PRO A 32 11.22 -12.15 21.43
N GLY A 33 11.54 -10.88 21.22
CA GLY A 33 10.70 -9.80 21.73
C GLY A 33 9.26 -10.01 21.26
N GLY A 34 8.31 -9.96 22.19
CA GLY A 34 6.89 -10.02 21.86
C GLY A 34 6.46 -8.87 20.96
N PRO A 35 5.23 -8.91 20.42
CA PRO A 35 4.72 -7.84 19.58
C PRO A 35 4.71 -6.51 20.34
N PHE A 36 4.90 -5.43 19.58
CA PHE A 36 4.87 -4.08 20.10
C PHE A 36 3.42 -3.60 20.30
N ALA A 37 2.57 -3.87 19.31
CA ALA A 37 1.17 -3.44 19.27
C ALA A 37 0.31 -4.47 18.50
N THR A 38 -1.00 -4.37 18.60
CA THR A 38 -1.99 -5.10 17.81
C THR A 38 -2.73 -4.11 16.91
N LEU A 39 -2.85 -4.43 15.62
CA LEU A 39 -3.56 -3.63 14.64
C LEU A 39 -5.02 -4.08 14.50
N GLU A 40 -5.96 -3.16 14.67
CA GLU A 40 -7.32 -3.30 14.19
C GLU A 40 -7.54 -2.33 13.03
N ALA A 41 -7.93 -2.85 11.87
CA ALA A 41 -8.10 -2.05 10.68
C ALA A 41 -9.54 -2.09 10.16
N GLU A 42 -10.03 -0.93 9.74
CA GLU A 42 -11.31 -0.77 9.07
C GLU A 42 -11.12 -0.05 7.74
N LEU A 43 -11.82 -0.51 6.71
CA LEU A 43 -11.94 0.16 5.43
C LEU A 43 -13.33 0.74 5.29
N ALA A 44 -13.41 2.02 4.93
CA ALA A 44 -14.64 2.71 4.56
C ALA A 44 -14.53 3.28 3.13
N VAL A 45 -15.45 2.89 2.25
CA VAL A 45 -15.49 3.33 0.85
C VAL A 45 -16.85 3.93 0.54
N SER A 46 -16.89 5.14 0.00
CA SER A 46 -18.14 5.77 -0.41
C SER A 46 -17.95 6.71 -1.60
N LEU A 47 -18.93 6.77 -2.50
CA LEU A 47 -18.94 7.71 -3.60
C LEU A 47 -19.15 9.12 -3.04
N ALA A 48 -18.11 9.94 -3.10
CA ALA A 48 -18.20 11.35 -2.79
C ALA A 48 -19.08 12.06 -3.83
N ARG A 49 -19.96 12.94 -3.32
CA ARG A 49 -20.86 13.78 -4.13
C ARG A 49 -20.54 15.26 -3.86
N PRO A 50 -19.57 15.85 -4.59
CA PRO A 50 -19.18 17.24 -4.38
C PRO A 50 -20.38 18.19 -4.57
N ALA A 51 -20.64 19.04 -3.58
CA ALA A 51 -21.80 19.92 -3.58
C ALA A 51 -21.78 20.94 -4.73
N ASP A 52 -20.59 21.32 -5.20
CA ASP A 52 -20.35 22.20 -6.35
C ASP A 52 -20.75 21.56 -7.70
N ARG A 53 -20.95 20.23 -7.72
CA ARG A 53 -21.34 19.47 -8.91
C ARG A 53 -22.75 18.91 -8.83
N ALA A 54 -23.39 18.94 -7.66
CA ALA A 54 -24.70 18.36 -7.46
C ALA A 54 -25.78 19.10 -8.30
N LEU A 55 -26.58 18.33 -9.02
CA LEU A 55 -27.77 18.76 -9.72
C LEU A 55 -29.00 18.01 -9.17
N GLU A 56 -30.19 18.35 -9.67
CA GLU A 56 -31.42 17.66 -9.31
C GLU A 56 -31.40 16.18 -9.75
N ASP A 57 -32.22 15.34 -9.10
CA ASP A 57 -32.41 13.92 -9.42
C ASP A 57 -31.13 13.05 -9.44
N GLY A 58 -30.12 13.43 -8.66
CA GLY A 58 -28.89 12.65 -8.51
C GLY A 58 -27.87 12.84 -9.64
N TRP A 59 -28.14 13.75 -10.58
CA TRP A 59 -27.19 14.15 -11.60
C TRP A 59 -26.02 14.93 -10.98
N GLN A 60 -24.84 14.76 -11.56
CA GLN A 60 -23.63 15.50 -11.20
C GLN A 60 -23.01 16.14 -12.44
N ALA A 61 -22.59 17.40 -12.33
CA ALA A 61 -21.92 18.11 -13.40
C ALA A 61 -20.45 17.67 -13.54
N LEU A 62 -20.04 17.44 -14.79
CA LEU A 62 -18.66 17.20 -15.19
C LEU A 62 -18.00 18.49 -15.70
N ALA A 63 -16.68 18.54 -15.68
CA ALA A 63 -15.90 19.67 -16.21
C ALA A 63 -16.17 19.89 -17.71
N SER A 64 -16.50 18.82 -18.43
CA SER A 64 -16.77 18.77 -19.87
C SER A 64 -18.19 19.25 -20.28
N SER A 65 -18.94 19.88 -19.37
CA SER A 65 -20.34 20.32 -19.52
C SER A 65 -21.36 19.18 -19.66
N TYR A 66 -20.94 17.93 -19.52
CA TYR A 66 -21.86 16.79 -19.40
C TYR A 66 -22.38 16.68 -17.97
N HIS A 67 -23.53 16.04 -17.83
CA HIS A 67 -24.07 15.62 -16.54
C HIS A 67 -24.05 14.09 -16.51
N ILE A 68 -23.72 13.51 -15.35
CA ILE A 68 -23.65 12.06 -15.16
C ILE A 68 -24.47 11.60 -13.96
N THR A 69 -25.03 10.40 -14.04
CA THR A 69 -25.46 9.61 -12.89
C THR A 69 -24.53 8.41 -12.78
N ILE A 70 -24.19 8.03 -11.56
CA ILE A 70 -23.38 6.84 -11.27
C ILE A 70 -24.28 5.91 -10.47
N ASP A 71 -24.78 4.89 -11.17
CA ASP A 71 -25.75 3.94 -10.64
C ASP A 71 -25.04 2.77 -9.94
N ALA A 72 -23.84 2.40 -10.42
CA ALA A 72 -22.93 1.46 -9.76
C ALA A 72 -21.46 1.91 -9.91
N LEU A 73 -20.66 1.68 -8.87
CA LEU A 73 -19.21 1.86 -8.89
C LEU A 73 -18.57 0.83 -7.95
N VAL A 74 -17.98 -0.20 -8.54
CA VAL A 74 -17.26 -1.26 -7.85
C VAL A 74 -15.77 -1.07 -8.11
N LEU A 75 -14.99 -1.04 -7.03
CA LEU A 75 -13.54 -1.02 -7.07
C LEU A 75 -13.02 -2.39 -6.67
N GLU A 76 -12.15 -2.99 -7.48
CA GLU A 76 -11.38 -4.16 -7.10
C GLU A 76 -10.03 -3.71 -6.57
N LEU A 77 -9.82 -3.96 -5.29
CA LEU A 77 -8.65 -3.51 -4.55
C LEU A 77 -7.78 -4.73 -4.19
N GLY A 78 -6.46 -4.56 -4.27
CA GLY A 78 -5.49 -5.57 -3.84
C GLY A 78 -5.42 -5.69 -2.32
N SER A 79 -4.24 -5.45 -1.76
CA SER A 79 -4.00 -5.31 -0.33
C SER A 79 -3.68 -3.86 0.04
N VAL A 80 -4.00 -3.49 1.28
CA VAL A 80 -3.33 -2.36 1.93
C VAL A 80 -2.06 -2.90 2.56
N ASP A 81 -0.90 -2.46 2.08
CA ASP A 81 0.39 -2.85 2.62
C ASP A 81 0.93 -1.72 3.50
N LEU A 82 1.16 -2.02 4.78
CA LEU A 82 1.86 -1.12 5.68
C LEU A 82 3.34 -1.41 5.59
N ARG A 83 4.13 -0.39 5.24
CA ARG A 83 5.56 -0.53 4.99
C ARG A 83 6.40 0.20 6.02
N ASP A 84 7.54 -0.38 6.30
CA ASP A 84 8.56 0.26 7.13
C ASP A 84 9.05 1.53 6.44
N GLY A 85 9.01 2.67 7.12
CA GLY A 85 9.54 3.94 6.66
C GLY A 85 11.05 4.03 6.63
N GLY A 86 11.75 2.95 6.95
CA GLY A 86 13.19 2.99 7.13
C GLY A 86 13.52 3.92 8.29
N SER A 87 13.22 3.50 9.51
CA SER A 87 13.81 4.18 10.66
C SER A 87 15.34 4.13 10.52
N GLY A 88 15.98 5.31 10.52
CA GLY A 88 17.43 5.50 10.43
C GLY A 88 18.22 4.79 11.55
N GLY A 89 18.32 3.46 11.44
CA GLY A 89 18.91 2.60 12.46
C GLY A 89 19.07 1.13 12.02
N SER A 90 18.21 0.62 11.13
CA SER A 90 18.46 -0.66 10.44
C SER A 90 18.89 -0.35 9.02
N LEU A 91 20.19 -0.23 8.83
CA LEU A 91 20.76 0.03 7.52
C LEU A 91 20.49 -1.17 6.62
N VAL A 92 20.05 -0.89 5.38
CA VAL A 92 19.86 -1.89 4.31
C VAL A 92 21.20 -2.57 3.95
N PHE A 93 22.31 -2.01 4.44
CA PHE A 93 23.67 -2.55 4.36
C PHE A 93 24.35 -2.52 5.73
N ASP A 94 25.31 -3.40 5.95
CA ASP A 94 26.14 -3.40 7.17
C ASP A 94 27.30 -2.40 7.04
N PRO A 95 27.43 -1.35 7.87
CA PRO A 95 28.58 -0.44 7.84
C PRO A 95 29.93 -1.10 8.08
N ALA A 96 29.95 -2.25 8.77
CA ALA A 96 31.17 -3.01 8.98
C ALA A 96 31.58 -3.81 7.72
N ALA A 97 30.66 -3.96 6.77
CA ALA A 97 30.86 -4.59 5.47
C ALA A 97 30.20 -3.72 4.38
N PRO A 98 30.76 -2.52 4.09
CA PRO A 98 30.10 -1.56 3.21
C PRO A 98 29.95 -2.07 1.79
N PRO A 99 28.91 -1.61 1.06
CA PRO A 99 28.69 -1.96 -0.33
C PRO A 99 29.85 -1.53 -1.24
N PRO A 100 30.00 -2.16 -2.43
CA PRO A 100 30.99 -1.73 -3.41
C PRO A 100 30.83 -0.24 -3.75
N GLY A 101 31.95 0.47 -3.85
CA GLY A 101 31.95 1.92 -4.08
C GLY A 101 32.01 2.75 -2.81
N TYR A 102 31.87 2.13 -1.63
CA TYR A 102 31.89 2.80 -0.32
C TYR A 102 32.87 2.14 0.64
N THR A 103 33.50 2.96 1.48
CA THR A 103 34.47 2.54 2.49
C THR A 103 34.33 3.39 3.74
N LEU A 104 34.95 2.96 4.86
CA LEU A 104 35.11 3.75 6.08
C LEU A 104 33.79 4.36 6.62
N CYS A 105 32.76 3.54 6.77
CA CYS A 105 31.47 3.97 7.30
C CYS A 105 31.52 4.27 8.80
N HIS A 106 31.15 5.50 9.20
CA HIS A 106 31.02 5.89 10.60
C HIS A 106 30.09 7.10 10.76
N ASN A 107 29.47 7.24 11.94
CA ASN A 107 28.68 8.43 12.29
C ASN A 107 27.62 8.81 11.25
N GLY A 108 26.93 7.82 10.67
CA GLY A 108 25.84 8.05 9.72
C GLY A 108 26.27 8.31 8.27
N HIS A 109 27.54 8.12 7.90
CA HIS A 109 27.99 8.28 6.51
C HIS A 109 29.13 7.33 6.15
N CYS A 110 29.34 7.10 4.84
CA CYS A 110 30.50 6.39 4.30
C CYS A 110 31.31 7.31 3.38
N HIS A 111 32.58 6.98 3.16
CA HIS A 111 33.39 7.55 2.11
C HIS A 111 33.12 6.81 0.80
N SER A 112 32.70 7.51 -0.24
CA SER A 112 32.63 6.93 -1.58
C SER A 112 34.02 6.89 -2.24
N ASP A 113 34.18 6.07 -3.27
CA ASP A 113 35.44 5.91 -4.02
C ASP A 113 35.89 7.21 -4.73
N ASP A 114 34.96 8.13 -5.00
CA ASP A 114 35.23 9.47 -5.54
C ASP A 114 35.65 10.50 -4.46
N GLY A 115 35.65 10.09 -3.19
CA GLY A 115 36.08 10.89 -2.04
C GLY A 115 34.98 11.73 -1.38
N ARG A 116 33.71 11.63 -1.78
CA ARG A 116 32.59 12.28 -1.07
C ARG A 116 32.31 11.58 0.26
N LEU A 117 31.70 12.32 1.19
CA LEU A 117 31.03 11.75 2.35
C LEU A 117 29.55 11.60 1.99
N VAL A 118 29.07 10.36 1.95
CA VAL A 118 27.71 10.03 1.54
C VAL A 118 26.92 9.56 2.76
N PRO A 119 25.81 10.22 3.12
CA PRO A 119 25.01 9.83 4.27
C PRO A 119 24.38 8.46 4.05
N TYR A 120 24.21 7.69 5.12
CA TYR A 120 23.67 6.33 5.06
C TYR A 120 22.31 6.25 4.38
N GLU A 121 21.50 7.29 4.48
CA GLU A 121 20.19 7.41 3.84
C GLU A 121 20.32 7.50 2.32
N GLU A 122 21.32 8.22 1.81
CA GLU A 122 21.61 8.30 0.37
C GLU A 122 22.13 6.94 -0.14
N ILE A 123 23.03 6.28 0.59
CA ILE A 123 23.52 4.94 0.24
C ILE A 123 22.39 3.90 0.30
N ALA A 124 21.52 3.98 1.29
CA ALA A 124 20.36 3.10 1.40
C ALA A 124 19.38 3.32 0.23
N ALA A 125 19.21 4.56 -0.23
CA ALA A 125 18.43 4.87 -1.43
C ALA A 125 19.11 4.39 -2.72
N GLU A 126 20.45 4.46 -2.81
CA GLU A 126 21.22 3.95 -3.95
C GLU A 126 21.23 2.41 -4.01
N LEU A 127 21.28 1.74 -2.85
CA LEU A 127 21.29 0.27 -2.75
C LEU A 127 19.91 -0.35 -2.82
N GLY A 128 18.91 0.30 -2.25
CA GLY A 128 17.51 -0.11 -2.36
C GLY A 128 16.91 0.29 -3.70
N GLY A 129 17.71 0.30 -4.78
CA GLY A 129 17.30 0.80 -6.10
C GLY A 129 15.93 0.26 -6.48
N ASP A 130 14.95 1.16 -6.65
CA ASP A 130 13.51 0.88 -6.87
C ASP A 130 12.87 -0.23 -5.99
N ASP A 131 13.56 -0.73 -4.97
CA ASP A 131 13.13 -1.83 -4.13
C ASP A 131 12.18 -1.26 -3.05
N ALA A 132 10.90 -1.45 -3.31
CA ALA A 132 9.81 -1.06 -2.44
C ALA A 132 10.09 -1.42 -0.96
N LEU A 133 9.83 -0.47 -0.05
CA LEU A 133 10.01 -0.63 1.39
C LEU A 133 9.40 -1.95 1.89
N PRO A 134 10.02 -2.68 2.84
CA PRO A 134 9.52 -3.99 3.25
C PRO A 134 8.11 -3.89 3.83
N VAL A 135 7.22 -4.77 3.38
CA VAL A 135 5.86 -4.90 3.91
C VAL A 135 5.91 -5.52 5.30
N ILE A 136 5.40 -4.81 6.29
CA ILE A 136 5.31 -5.27 7.69
C ILE A 136 4.04 -6.09 7.88
N VAL A 137 2.92 -5.56 7.38
CA VAL A 137 1.62 -6.22 7.44
C VAL A 137 0.85 -5.90 6.17
N SER A 138 0.15 -6.90 5.66
CA SER A 138 -0.71 -6.77 4.50
C SER A 138 -2.16 -7.04 4.90
N LEU A 139 -3.08 -6.20 4.42
CA LEU A 139 -4.51 -6.29 4.68
C LEU A 139 -5.25 -6.53 3.36
N PRO A 140 -5.57 -7.79 3.01
CA PRO A 140 -6.29 -8.10 1.78
C PRO A 140 -7.66 -7.42 1.77
N VAL A 141 -7.99 -6.76 0.65
CA VAL A 141 -9.25 -6.05 0.50
C VAL A 141 -10.20 -6.82 -0.41
N GLY A 142 -9.98 -6.82 -1.73
CA GLY A 142 -10.92 -7.34 -2.73
C GLY A 142 -11.95 -6.30 -3.21
N ALA A 143 -13.09 -6.75 -3.72
CA ALA A 143 -14.12 -5.87 -4.27
C ALA A 143 -14.87 -5.05 -3.18
N VAL A 144 -15.23 -3.82 -3.51
CA VAL A 144 -16.03 -2.90 -2.68
C VAL A 144 -17.00 -2.07 -3.54
N ASP A 145 -18.22 -1.83 -3.05
CA ASP A 145 -19.22 -1.00 -3.72
C ASP A 145 -19.25 0.42 -3.13
N ALA A 146 -18.71 1.38 -3.88
CA ALA A 146 -18.65 2.78 -3.45
C ALA A 146 -20.03 3.46 -3.49
N VAL A 147 -20.94 3.07 -4.38
CA VAL A 147 -22.28 3.69 -4.44
C VAL A 147 -23.12 3.27 -3.25
N ALA A 148 -23.06 2.00 -2.86
CA ALA A 148 -23.75 1.48 -1.68
C ALA A 148 -23.20 2.07 -0.37
N GLY A 149 -21.92 2.45 -0.36
CA GLY A 149 -21.20 2.84 0.84
C GLY A 149 -20.91 1.60 1.69
N GLU A 150 -19.65 1.18 1.73
CA GLU A 150 -19.23 -0.03 2.44
C GLU A 150 -18.26 0.32 3.55
N SER A 151 -18.46 -0.29 4.73
CA SER A 151 -17.51 -0.25 5.85
C SER A 151 -17.27 -1.67 6.33
N ARG A 152 -16.01 -2.10 6.44
CA ARG A 152 -15.67 -3.44 6.94
C ARG A 152 -14.34 -3.50 7.67
N ALA A 153 -14.28 -4.35 8.68
CA ALA A 153 -13.02 -4.73 9.30
C ALA A 153 -12.14 -5.54 8.33
N LEU A 154 -10.84 -5.28 8.37
CA LEU A 154 -9.83 -5.96 7.56
C LEU A 154 -9.01 -6.93 8.43
N ALA A 155 -8.75 -8.11 7.89
CA ALA A 155 -7.86 -9.08 8.51
C ALA A 155 -6.41 -8.84 8.06
N CYS A 156 -5.47 -9.02 8.97
CA CYS A 156 -4.05 -8.91 8.68
C CYS A 156 -3.44 -10.25 8.27
N THR A 157 -2.47 -10.21 7.35
CA THR A 157 -1.63 -11.36 6.98
C THR A 157 -0.16 -11.00 7.22
N PRO A 158 0.64 -11.82 7.93
CA PRO A 158 0.27 -13.12 8.55
C PRO A 158 -0.50 -12.99 9.88
N GLY A 159 -0.57 -11.79 10.47
CA GLY A 159 -1.28 -11.51 11.71
C GLY A 159 -1.28 -10.00 11.98
N CYS A 160 -2.06 -9.56 12.96
CA CYS A 160 -2.18 -8.13 13.29
C CYS A 160 -1.18 -7.66 14.36
N ASP A 161 -0.33 -8.56 14.82
CA ASP A 161 0.75 -8.26 15.75
C ASP A 161 1.84 -7.44 15.02
N LEU A 162 1.99 -6.17 15.41
CA LEU A 162 2.99 -5.27 14.85
C LEU A 162 4.33 -5.45 15.56
N PRO A 163 5.45 -5.60 14.82
CA PRO A 163 6.78 -5.57 15.41
C PRO A 163 7.15 -4.16 15.86
N LEU A 164 8.26 -4.04 16.60
CA LEU A 164 8.88 -2.74 16.86
C LEU A 164 9.51 -2.22 15.56
N ALA A 165 8.74 -1.45 14.78
CA ALA A 165 9.15 -0.89 13.50
C ALA A 165 8.53 0.51 13.29
N ASN A 166 9.16 1.33 12.43
CA ASN A 166 8.64 2.64 12.06
C ASN A 166 7.75 2.50 10.83
N ILE A 167 6.45 2.27 10.99
CA ILE A 167 5.55 2.22 9.84
C ILE A 167 5.33 3.65 9.35
N ALA A 168 5.75 3.94 8.11
CA ALA A 168 5.66 5.30 7.55
C ALA A 168 4.77 5.45 6.31
N LEU A 169 4.32 4.33 5.74
CA LEU A 169 3.64 4.33 4.45
C LEU A 169 2.56 3.26 4.43
N ALA A 170 1.37 3.62 3.97
CA ALA A 170 0.37 2.66 3.52
C ALA A 170 0.25 2.78 2.00
N GLU A 171 0.23 1.63 1.32
CA GLU A 171 0.00 1.54 -0.11
C GLU A 171 -1.19 0.63 -0.39
N LEU A 172 -2.02 1.03 -1.35
CA LEU A 172 -3.15 0.23 -1.82
C LEU A 172 -3.15 0.22 -3.34
N ALA A 173 -3.20 -0.97 -3.94
CA ALA A 173 -3.33 -1.10 -5.39
C ALA A 173 -4.80 -1.18 -5.80
N LEU A 174 -5.23 -0.32 -6.73
CA LEU A 174 -6.48 -0.49 -7.47
C LEU A 174 -6.21 -1.31 -8.73
N THR A 175 -6.89 -2.46 -8.87
CA THR A 175 -6.66 -3.43 -9.96
C THR A 175 -7.78 -3.45 -10.99
N ARG A 176 -9.01 -3.08 -10.63
CA ARG A 176 -10.12 -2.94 -11.58
C ARG A 176 -11.12 -1.91 -11.10
N ILE A 177 -11.76 -1.24 -12.06
CA ILE A 177 -12.94 -0.42 -11.84
C ILE A 177 -14.06 -0.89 -12.76
N THR A 178 -15.22 -1.17 -12.17
CA THR A 178 -16.45 -1.44 -12.91
C THR A 178 -17.48 -0.39 -12.50
N ALA A 179 -18.06 0.30 -13.48
CA ALA A 179 -19.01 1.37 -13.19
C ALA A 179 -20.11 1.44 -14.25
N SER A 180 -21.28 1.97 -13.89
CA SER A 180 -22.35 2.20 -14.84
C SER A 180 -23.22 3.38 -14.45
N GLY A 181 -23.95 3.90 -15.43
CA GLY A 181 -24.96 4.92 -15.19
C GLY A 181 -25.49 5.55 -16.48
N ARG A 182 -25.86 6.82 -16.40
CA ARG A 182 -26.31 7.62 -17.56
C ARG A 182 -25.53 8.91 -17.70
N VAL A 183 -25.44 9.42 -18.93
CA VAL A 183 -24.83 10.69 -19.29
C VAL A 183 -25.76 11.49 -20.18
N ARG A 184 -25.72 12.83 -20.07
CA ARG A 184 -26.41 13.77 -20.97
C ARG A 184 -25.59 15.04 -21.16
N ASP A 185 -25.77 15.74 -22.28
CA ASP A 185 -25.13 17.04 -22.48
C ASP A 185 -25.91 18.15 -21.75
N GLY A 186 -25.22 18.94 -20.92
CA GLY A 186 -25.79 20.07 -20.21
C GLY A 186 -25.89 21.36 -21.05
N ARG A 187 -25.37 21.36 -22.28
CA ARG A 187 -25.38 22.52 -23.18
C ARG A 187 -26.74 22.74 -23.84
N ALA A 188 -27.03 24.00 -24.17
CA ALA A 188 -28.24 24.38 -24.93
C ALA A 188 -28.23 23.83 -26.37
N ALA A 189 -27.06 23.81 -27.01
CA ALA A 189 -26.83 23.08 -28.26
C ALA A 189 -26.05 21.82 -27.91
N ALA A 190 -26.78 20.72 -27.72
CA ALA A 190 -26.23 19.45 -27.28
C ALA A 190 -25.32 18.83 -28.35
N ARG A 191 -24.20 18.24 -27.92
CA ARG A 191 -23.35 17.37 -28.74
C ARG A 191 -23.76 15.90 -28.64
N LEU A 192 -24.42 15.56 -27.53
CA LEU A 192 -24.96 14.24 -27.26
C LEU A 192 -26.49 14.34 -27.19
N ASP A 193 -27.17 13.63 -28.08
CA ASP A 193 -28.64 13.64 -28.12
C ASP A 193 -29.22 12.83 -26.95
N GLY A 194 -29.99 13.53 -26.11
CA GLY A 194 -30.76 12.93 -25.01
C GLY A 194 -29.88 12.38 -23.88
N GLU A 195 -30.42 11.37 -23.20
CA GLU A 195 -29.71 10.61 -22.17
C GLU A 195 -29.23 9.29 -22.74
N ARG A 196 -27.99 8.91 -22.44
CA ARG A 196 -27.38 7.66 -22.90
C ARG A 196 -26.87 6.85 -21.71
N ALA A 197 -27.08 5.54 -21.74
CA ALA A 197 -26.51 4.63 -20.75
C ALA A 197 -25.02 4.39 -21.04
N TRP A 198 -24.23 4.19 -19.99
CA TRP A 198 -22.81 3.86 -20.11
C TRP A 198 -22.43 2.75 -19.13
N GLN A 199 -21.43 1.97 -19.50
CA GLN A 199 -20.86 0.88 -18.69
C GLN A 199 -19.36 0.83 -18.90
N LEU A 200 -18.61 0.97 -17.81
CA LEU A 200 -17.16 0.87 -17.76
C LEU A 200 -16.77 -0.47 -17.13
N ASP A 201 -15.87 -1.19 -17.79
CA ASP A 201 -15.10 -2.28 -17.18
C ASP A 201 -13.63 -2.08 -17.57
N LEU A 202 -12.83 -1.62 -16.60
CA LEU A 202 -11.43 -1.26 -16.81
C LEU A 202 -10.57 -2.05 -15.83
N ALA A 203 -9.93 -3.09 -16.35
CA ALA A 203 -8.82 -3.76 -15.69
C ALA A 203 -7.56 -2.87 -15.75
N LEU A 204 -6.84 -2.84 -14.63
CA LEU A 204 -5.59 -2.11 -14.39
C LEU A 204 -4.46 -3.10 -14.11
N ASP A 205 -4.58 -4.34 -14.56
CA ASP A 205 -3.57 -5.36 -14.34
C ASP A 205 -2.23 -4.93 -14.96
N ALA A 206 -1.12 -5.38 -14.38
CA ALA A 206 0.22 -5.16 -14.92
C ALA A 206 0.29 -5.68 -16.37
N ALA A 207 0.92 -4.89 -17.26
CA ALA A 207 1.09 -5.21 -18.67
C ALA A 207 1.35 -6.73 -18.87
N PRO A 208 0.67 -7.40 -19.81
CA PRO A 208 1.10 -8.72 -20.26
C PRO A 208 2.57 -8.58 -20.66
N GLY A 209 3.43 -9.30 -19.95
CA GLY A 209 4.86 -9.06 -19.97
C GLY A 209 5.43 -9.19 -21.37
N ASP A 210 6.15 -8.16 -21.79
CA ASP A 210 7.27 -8.20 -22.73
C ASP A 210 7.21 -9.36 -23.74
N ASP A 211 6.26 -9.27 -24.66
CA ASP A 211 6.24 -10.10 -25.87
C ASP A 211 7.30 -9.59 -26.88
N GLY A 212 8.34 -8.86 -26.46
CA GLY A 212 9.49 -8.49 -27.29
C GLY A 212 9.16 -7.69 -28.56
N ASP A 213 8.00 -7.05 -28.63
CA ASP A 213 7.68 -6.09 -29.68
C ASP A 213 8.11 -4.72 -29.17
N ASP A 214 9.10 -4.10 -29.82
CA ASP A 214 9.67 -2.77 -29.49
C ASP A 214 8.66 -1.62 -29.73
N GLY A 215 7.36 -1.86 -29.55
CA GLY A 215 6.30 -0.87 -29.63
C GLY A 215 6.13 -0.20 -28.27
N ASP A 216 6.22 1.13 -28.24
CA ASP A 216 6.08 2.02 -27.07
C ASP A 216 4.66 2.01 -26.44
N ASP A 217 3.99 0.86 -26.39
CA ASP A 217 2.69 0.70 -25.75
C ASP A 217 2.92 0.40 -24.26
N GLU A 218 3.16 1.47 -23.48
CA GLU A 218 3.14 1.44 -22.02
C GLU A 218 1.75 1.03 -21.52
N GLU A 219 1.45 -0.27 -21.55
CA GLU A 219 0.20 -0.81 -21.03
C GLU A 219 0.26 -0.73 -19.49
N GLY A 220 -0.17 0.41 -18.95
CA GLY A 220 -0.04 0.75 -17.53
C GLY A 220 -0.53 -0.35 -16.57
N GLY A 221 0.16 -0.50 -15.44
CA GLY A 221 -0.16 -1.47 -14.38
C GLY A 221 -1.14 -0.93 -13.33
N PRO A 222 -1.20 -1.60 -12.16
CA PRO A 222 -2.09 -1.21 -11.07
C PRO A 222 -1.84 0.24 -10.67
N VAL A 223 -2.90 0.96 -10.32
CA VAL A 223 -2.76 2.34 -9.86
C VAL A 223 -2.44 2.32 -8.36
N PRO A 224 -1.22 2.70 -7.92
CA PRO A 224 -0.89 2.73 -6.51
C PRO A 224 -1.51 3.96 -5.85
N LEU A 225 -2.19 3.74 -4.74
CA LEU A 225 -2.69 4.78 -3.84
C LEU A 225 -1.82 4.75 -2.60
N SER A 226 -0.93 5.74 -2.46
CA SER A 226 0.04 5.79 -1.37
C SER A 226 -0.27 6.96 -0.44
N GLN A 227 -0.22 6.72 0.86
CA GLN A 227 -0.40 7.75 1.88
C GLN A 227 0.67 7.63 2.95
N PRO A 228 1.55 8.64 3.10
CA PRO A 228 2.49 8.67 4.22
C PRO A 228 1.73 8.90 5.53
N PHE A 229 2.12 8.18 6.57
CA PHE A 229 1.60 8.36 7.93
C PHE A 229 2.65 7.89 8.93
N GLU A 230 2.68 8.39 10.16
CA GLU A 230 3.66 7.94 11.15
C GLU A 230 2.96 7.15 12.26
N LEU A 231 3.36 5.89 12.44
CA LEU A 231 2.96 5.10 13.60
C LEU A 231 4.13 5.01 14.60
N PRO A 232 4.19 5.90 15.62
CA PRO A 232 5.32 5.92 16.55
C PRO A 232 5.36 4.63 17.38
N SER A 233 6.51 3.95 17.34
CA SER A 233 6.73 2.68 18.05
C SER A 233 7.38 2.92 19.42
N ASP A 234 6.65 3.54 20.36
CA ASP A 234 7.14 3.75 21.73
C ASP A 234 6.42 2.88 22.78
N ARG A 235 7.18 2.34 23.74
CA ARG A 235 6.65 1.46 24.79
C ARG A 235 5.75 2.16 25.82
N ASN A 236 5.53 3.47 25.65
CA ASN A 236 4.68 4.26 26.54
C ASN A 236 3.27 4.45 25.96
N SER A 237 3.04 4.03 24.72
CA SER A 237 1.76 4.07 24.01
C SER A 237 0.89 2.86 24.30
N ASP A 238 -0.42 3.02 24.07
CA ASP A 238 -1.37 1.91 24.10
C ASP A 238 -0.94 0.84 23.06
N PRO A 239 -0.91 -0.46 23.42
CA PRO A 239 -0.64 -1.52 22.47
C PRO A 239 -1.72 -1.69 21.40
N ASP A 240 -2.90 -1.09 21.52
CA ASP A 240 -3.96 -1.23 20.52
C ASP A 240 -3.93 -0.06 19.51
N VAL A 241 -3.83 -0.39 18.22
CA VAL A 241 -3.78 0.58 17.12
C VAL A 241 -5.01 0.40 16.24
N HIS A 242 -5.86 1.41 16.16
CA HIS A 242 -7.00 1.43 15.26
C HIS A 242 -6.67 2.23 14.00
N LEU A 243 -6.64 1.56 12.84
CA LEU A 243 -6.38 2.16 11.53
C LEU A 243 -7.69 2.24 10.74
N THR A 244 -8.13 3.45 10.43
CA THR A 244 -9.24 3.68 9.50
C THR A 244 -8.68 4.08 8.14
N ILE A 245 -8.97 3.27 7.12
CA ILE A 245 -8.65 3.54 5.71
C ILE A 245 -9.91 4.04 5.03
N THR A 246 -9.80 5.13 4.27
CA THR A 246 -10.93 5.75 3.58
C THR A 246 -10.64 5.94 2.10
N LEU A 247 -11.60 5.58 1.25
CA LEU A 247 -11.59 5.89 -0.17
C LEU A 247 -12.88 6.62 -0.56
N ALA A 248 -12.73 7.72 -1.28
CA ALA A 248 -13.83 8.60 -1.64
C ALA A 248 -13.81 8.97 -3.14
N PRO A 249 -13.97 8.00 -4.07
CA PRO A 249 -14.06 8.31 -5.49
C PRO A 249 -15.24 9.27 -5.75
N SER A 250 -15.16 10.06 -6.81
CA SER A 250 -16.21 11.04 -7.14
C SER A 250 -16.48 11.10 -8.64
N SER A 251 -17.47 11.88 -9.05
CA SER A 251 -17.75 12.13 -10.47
C SER A 251 -16.57 12.75 -11.23
N ARG A 252 -15.55 13.29 -10.54
CA ARG A 252 -14.34 13.85 -11.16
C ARG A 252 -13.55 12.81 -11.95
N LEU A 253 -13.68 11.52 -11.61
CA LEU A 253 -13.09 10.43 -12.39
C LEU A 253 -13.46 10.48 -13.87
N PHE A 254 -14.61 11.07 -14.21
CA PHE A 254 -15.14 11.11 -15.56
C PHE A 254 -14.96 12.47 -16.26
N ASP A 255 -14.21 13.41 -15.67
CA ASP A 255 -14.07 14.77 -16.22
C ASP A 255 -13.32 14.78 -17.56
N GLY A 256 -12.34 13.89 -17.74
CA GLY A 256 -11.52 13.78 -18.95
C GLY A 256 -12.14 12.95 -20.09
N VAL A 257 -13.31 12.33 -19.88
CA VAL A 257 -13.93 11.45 -20.88
C VAL A 257 -14.61 12.27 -21.98
N ASP A 258 -14.26 12.03 -23.25
CA ASP A 258 -14.98 12.58 -24.40
C ASP A 258 -16.22 11.74 -24.75
N TRP A 259 -17.32 12.05 -24.06
CA TRP A 259 -18.60 11.38 -24.24
C TRP A 259 -19.20 11.52 -25.64
N ALA A 260 -18.83 12.55 -26.42
CA ALA A 260 -19.34 12.69 -27.79
C ALA A 260 -18.60 11.76 -28.75
N ALA A 261 -17.28 11.65 -28.61
CA ALA A 261 -16.48 10.71 -29.39
C ALA A 261 -16.93 9.26 -29.15
N LEU A 262 -17.14 8.89 -27.89
CA LEU A 262 -17.65 7.56 -27.52
C LEU A 262 -19.04 7.27 -28.10
N ALA A 263 -19.93 8.26 -28.11
CA ALA A 263 -21.26 8.10 -28.70
C ALA A 263 -21.23 7.94 -30.22
N ALA A 264 -20.35 8.68 -30.90
CA ALA A 264 -20.16 8.53 -32.34
C ALA A 264 -19.63 7.13 -32.69
N ALA A 265 -18.65 6.62 -31.94
CA ALA A 265 -18.11 5.27 -32.15
C ALA A 265 -19.17 4.18 -31.91
N ALA A 266 -19.98 4.31 -30.85
CA ALA A 266 -21.05 3.35 -30.55
C ALA A 266 -22.16 3.31 -31.61
N ASP A 267 -22.45 4.43 -32.27
CA ASP A 267 -23.48 4.52 -33.32
C ASP A 267 -23.00 3.91 -34.65
N ASP A 268 -21.69 3.79 -34.88
CA ASP A 268 -21.10 3.17 -36.08
C ASP A 268 -21.05 1.63 -36.01
N ASP A 269 -21.02 1.06 -34.79
CA ASP A 269 -20.74 -0.37 -34.57
C ASP A 269 -21.99 -1.26 -34.35
N ASP A 270 -23.21 -0.74 -34.14
CA ASP A 270 -24.34 -1.59 -33.73
C ASP A 270 -25.74 -1.25 -34.30
N ASP A 271 -26.33 -2.23 -34.99
CA ASP A 271 -27.72 -2.30 -35.48
C ASP A 271 -28.72 -2.67 -34.35
N SER A 272 -28.24 -2.82 -33.09
CA SER A 272 -29.06 -3.25 -31.94
C SER A 272 -29.64 -2.13 -31.07
N GLY A 273 -29.22 -0.87 -31.26
CA GLY A 273 -29.85 0.31 -30.66
C GLY A 273 -29.70 0.45 -29.13
N GLN A 274 -28.84 -0.34 -28.49
CA GLN A 274 -28.57 -0.30 -27.03
C GLN A 274 -27.08 -0.49 -26.68
N ALA A 275 -26.15 -0.07 -27.54
CA ALA A 275 -24.73 -0.11 -27.21
C ALA A 275 -24.43 0.80 -26.00
N ALA A 276 -23.81 0.24 -24.96
CA ALA A 276 -23.23 1.05 -23.88
C ALA A 276 -22.07 1.89 -24.46
N LEU A 277 -21.81 3.08 -23.92
CA LEU A 277 -20.78 3.98 -24.47
C LEU A 277 -19.32 3.57 -24.18
N LEU A 278 -19.08 2.52 -23.39
CA LEU A 278 -17.74 2.15 -22.90
C LEU A 278 -17.39 0.63 -22.92
N PRO A 279 -18.08 -0.28 -23.65
CA PRO A 279 -17.61 -1.66 -23.78
C PRO A 279 -16.32 -1.67 -24.60
N GLY A 280 -15.18 -1.90 -23.96
CA GLY A 280 -13.87 -1.81 -24.63
C GLY A 280 -13.46 -0.38 -24.97
N ALA A 281 -13.73 0.57 -24.05
CA ALA A 281 -13.43 1.99 -24.16
C ALA A 281 -12.20 2.35 -25.02
N ASP A 282 -12.36 3.37 -25.88
CA ASP A 282 -11.29 3.97 -26.67
C ASP A 282 -10.04 4.23 -25.79
N ASN A 283 -8.85 4.07 -26.38
CA ASN A 283 -7.57 4.23 -25.69
C ASN A 283 -7.48 5.58 -24.97
N ASP A 284 -8.04 6.64 -25.57
CA ASP A 284 -8.07 7.98 -25.00
C ASP A 284 -8.94 8.05 -23.74
N ALA A 285 -10.13 7.42 -23.74
CA ALA A 285 -11.00 7.38 -22.57
C ALA A 285 -10.40 6.55 -21.44
N ARG A 286 -9.72 5.44 -21.76
CA ARG A 286 -8.99 4.62 -20.78
C ARG A 286 -7.82 5.38 -20.18
N ALA A 287 -7.05 6.11 -20.99
CA ALA A 287 -5.96 6.94 -20.53
C ALA A 287 -6.44 8.06 -19.59
N ALA A 288 -7.50 8.78 -19.97
CA ALA A 288 -8.10 9.83 -19.13
C ALA A 288 -8.63 9.29 -17.79
N LEU A 289 -9.26 8.11 -17.80
CA LEU A 289 -9.72 7.44 -16.58
C LEU A 289 -8.55 7.02 -15.70
N ARG A 290 -7.47 6.47 -16.27
CA ARG A 290 -6.25 6.10 -15.53
C ARG A 290 -5.58 7.31 -14.90
N GLU A 291 -5.45 8.41 -15.63
CA GLU A 291 -4.94 9.67 -15.09
C GLU A 291 -5.77 10.14 -13.90
N ALA A 292 -7.11 10.18 -14.04
CA ALA A 292 -8.00 10.59 -12.96
C ALA A 292 -7.99 9.63 -11.76
N LEU A 293 -7.74 8.33 -11.97
CA LEU A 293 -7.55 7.35 -10.90
C LEU A 293 -6.24 7.58 -10.14
N GLY A 294 -5.19 8.06 -10.80
CA GLY A 294 -3.94 8.47 -10.15
C GLY A 294 -4.10 9.66 -9.20
N GLU A 295 -5.18 10.44 -9.35
CA GLU A 295 -5.54 11.52 -8.43
C GLU A 295 -6.42 11.08 -7.25
N LEU A 296 -6.86 9.80 -7.22
CA LEU A 296 -7.61 9.28 -6.09
C LEU A 296 -6.71 9.24 -4.85
N SER A 297 -7.18 9.80 -3.74
CA SER A 297 -6.43 9.82 -2.49
C SER A 297 -6.87 8.70 -1.54
N LEU A 298 -5.88 8.11 -0.89
CA LEU A 298 -6.06 7.21 0.25
C LEU A 298 -6.07 8.05 1.53
N GLY A 299 -7.22 8.13 2.21
CA GLY A 299 -7.28 8.78 3.51
C GLY A 299 -6.97 7.77 4.62
N LEU A 300 -6.14 8.17 5.59
CA LEU A 300 -5.81 7.36 6.76
C LEU A 300 -6.06 8.15 8.05
N SER A 301 -6.67 7.49 9.03
CA SER A 301 -6.75 7.96 10.42
C SER A 301 -6.23 6.86 11.33
N VAL A 302 -5.46 7.26 12.35
CA VAL A 302 -4.93 6.35 13.37
C VAL A 302 -5.38 6.83 14.73
N ASP A 303 -6.10 5.98 15.44
CA ASP A 303 -6.54 6.21 16.81
C ASP A 303 -5.85 5.22 17.76
N ARG A 304 -5.53 5.68 18.97
CA ARG A 304 -4.90 4.93 20.07
C ARG A 304 -5.59 5.26 21.38
#